data_AF-A0A7S2U0A8-F1
#
_entry.id   AF-A0A7S2U0A8-F1
#
_cell.length_a   1.000
_cell.length_b   1.000
_cell.length_c   1.000
_cell.angle_alpha   90.00
_cell.angle_beta   90.00
_cell.angle_gamma   90.00
#
_symmetry.space_group_name_H-M   'P 1'
#
loop_
_entity.id
_entity.type
_entity.pdbx_description
1 polymer ?
#
loop_
_entity_poly.entity_id
_entity_poly.type
_entity_poly.pdbx_seq_one_letter_code
_entity_poly.pdbx_strand_id
1 'polypeptide(L)'
;KIPVEDYYVDDTNEGQGTHYQFGMEDMDMVLQGVRHSRKRSTRSIGMGLSDRTTWIFEALNDHPIKGKNVVIFGSMEPVYEMICVDYGAKSVLTVEYNALTFEHARVATIKAQEFAEKIESEYQGHFDVALSISSFDHDGLGRYGDPVRPDGDLEAMKTVRAVIKPTGKFIFSVPVGPDVVAWNLHRRYGRLRLPMILKVYTQAHAY
;
A
#
# COMPACT_ATOMS: atom_id res chain seq x y z
N LYS A 1 -0.01 12.87 -24.56
CA LYS A 1 1.34 12.60 -24.00
C LYS A 1 1.34 13.13 -22.57
N ILE A 2 1.74 12.33 -21.59
CA ILE A 2 1.88 12.78 -20.19
C ILE A 2 3.23 13.52 -20.08
N PRO A 3 3.29 14.72 -19.47
CA PRO A 3 4.55 15.43 -19.24
C PRO A 3 5.46 14.68 -18.27
N VAL A 4 6.76 14.91 -18.39
CA VAL A 4 7.79 14.39 -17.48
C VAL A 4 8.47 15.58 -16.82
N GLU A 5 8.57 15.56 -15.50
CA GLU A 5 9.32 16.51 -14.68
C GLU A 5 10.54 15.80 -14.09
N ASP A 6 11.71 16.43 -14.12
CA ASP A 6 12.94 15.85 -13.60
C ASP A 6 13.04 16.09 -12.08
N TYR A 7 12.71 15.07 -11.30
CA TYR A 7 12.88 15.01 -9.85
C TYR A 7 13.87 13.90 -9.53
N TYR A 8 15.16 14.25 -9.48
CA TYR A 8 16.21 13.28 -9.20
C TYR A 8 16.20 12.86 -7.73
N VAL A 9 15.90 11.59 -7.48
CA VAL A 9 16.27 10.91 -6.24
C VAL A 9 17.53 10.12 -6.54
N ASP A 10 18.56 10.32 -5.73
CA ASP A 10 19.81 9.57 -5.84
C ASP A 10 19.56 8.07 -5.67
N ASP A 11 19.73 7.34 -6.77
CA ASP A 11 19.56 5.89 -6.88
C ASP A 11 20.91 5.17 -7.08
N THR A 12 22.04 5.81 -6.72
CA THR A 12 23.39 5.23 -6.83
C THR A 12 23.54 3.90 -6.08
N ASN A 13 22.67 3.63 -5.09
CA ASN A 13 22.61 2.35 -4.39
C ASN A 13 21.83 1.26 -5.15
N GLU A 14 21.37 1.49 -6.38
CA GLU A 14 20.71 0.54 -7.28
C GLU A 14 19.60 -0.30 -6.62
N GLY A 15 18.85 0.28 -5.68
CA GLY A 15 17.81 -0.46 -4.96
C GLY A 15 18.31 -1.55 -4.01
N GLN A 16 19.58 -1.52 -3.58
CA GLN A 16 20.08 -2.36 -2.47
C GLN A 16 19.23 -2.22 -1.20
N GLY A 17 18.41 -1.17 -1.13
CA GLY A 17 17.37 -0.98 -0.14
C GLY A 17 17.93 -0.59 1.21
N THR A 18 17.06 -0.08 2.06
CA THR A 18 17.32 0.07 3.49
C THR A 18 16.69 -1.11 4.22
N HIS A 19 17.31 -1.58 5.29
CA HIS A 19 16.66 -2.55 6.18
C HIS A 19 15.94 -1.77 7.28
N TYR A 20 14.61 -1.88 7.35
CA TYR A 20 13.80 -1.29 8.42
C TYR A 20 13.42 -2.34 9.45
N GLN A 21 13.63 -2.06 10.72
CA GLN A 21 13.41 -3.02 11.81
C GLN A 21 12.58 -2.39 12.93
N PHE A 22 11.52 -3.08 13.32
CA PHE A 22 10.62 -2.75 14.41
C PHE A 22 10.45 -4.01 15.26
N GLY A 23 11.03 -3.99 16.46
CA GLY A 23 10.90 -5.08 17.43
C GLY A 23 9.52 -5.10 18.08
N MET A 24 9.26 -6.10 18.92
CA MET A 24 7.94 -6.26 19.58
C MET A 24 7.47 -4.98 20.30
N GLU A 25 8.37 -4.30 21.02
CA GLU A 25 8.05 -3.07 21.75
C GLU A 25 7.68 -1.91 20.81
N ASP A 26 8.40 -1.76 19.68
CA ASP A 26 8.09 -0.74 18.68
C ASP A 26 6.71 -1.00 18.06
N MET A 27 6.42 -2.26 17.72
CA MET A 27 5.12 -2.68 17.18
C MET A 27 3.97 -2.35 18.14
N ASP A 28 4.16 -2.63 19.44
CA ASP A 28 3.18 -2.29 20.48
C ASP A 28 2.99 -0.77 20.63
N MET A 29 4.06 0.01 20.53
CA MET A 29 3.98 1.48 20.54
C MET A 29 3.19 2.01 19.34
N VAL A 30 3.45 1.50 18.13
CA VAL A 30 2.68 1.88 16.93
C VAL A 30 1.20 1.50 17.09
N LEU A 31 0.90 0.31 17.61
CA LEU A 31 -0.47 -0.14 17.85
C LEU A 31 -1.22 0.75 18.86
N GLN A 32 -0.55 1.18 19.92
CA GLN A 32 -1.13 2.13 20.88
C GLN A 32 -1.41 3.48 20.22
N GLY A 33 -0.48 3.98 19.38
CA GLY A 33 -0.66 5.20 18.60
C GLY A 33 -1.87 5.11 17.66
N VAL A 34 -1.99 4.02 16.91
CA VAL A 34 -3.13 3.74 16.03
C VAL A 34 -4.46 3.76 16.80
N ARG A 35 -4.53 3.09 17.95
CA ARG A 35 -5.73 3.08 18.80
C ARG A 35 -6.10 4.47 19.30
N HIS A 36 -5.10 5.29 19.61
CA HIS A 36 -5.31 6.67 20.00
C HIS A 36 -5.86 7.51 18.84
N SER A 37 -5.24 7.43 17.65
CA SER A 37 -5.71 8.14 16.45
C SER A 37 -7.12 7.72 16.04
N ARG A 38 -7.46 6.43 16.07
CA ARG A 38 -8.80 5.92 15.74
C ARG A 38 -9.89 6.49 16.65
N LYS A 39 -9.62 6.61 17.96
CA LYS A 39 -10.55 7.25 18.93
C LYS A 39 -10.75 8.73 18.67
N ARG A 40 -9.77 9.41 18.05
CA ARG A 40 -9.88 10.82 17.66
C ARG A 40 -10.62 10.97 16.33
N SER A 41 -10.31 10.14 15.34
CA SER A 41 -11.00 10.08 14.04
C SER A 41 -12.52 9.90 14.21
N THR A 42 -12.94 8.97 15.07
CA THR A 42 -14.37 8.77 15.40
C THR A 42 -15.04 9.98 16.06
N ARG A 43 -14.28 10.88 16.68
CA ARG A 43 -14.77 12.14 17.26
C ARG A 43 -14.71 13.32 16.29
N SER A 44 -13.92 13.24 15.22
CA SER A 44 -13.67 14.32 14.26
C SER A 44 -14.53 14.25 12.99
N ILE A 45 -15.62 13.49 12.99
CA ILE A 45 -16.62 13.42 11.89
C ILE A 45 -17.18 14.81 11.49
N GLY A 46 -16.83 15.90 12.20
CA GLY A 46 -17.21 17.28 11.87
C GLY A 46 -16.08 18.31 11.69
N MET A 47 -14.79 17.95 11.68
CA MET A 47 -13.71 18.94 11.52
C MET A 47 -12.54 18.37 10.71
N GLY A 48 -12.38 18.87 9.48
CA GLY A 48 -11.40 18.41 8.49
C GLY A 48 -9.94 18.71 8.84
N LEU A 49 -9.41 18.03 9.86
CA LEU A 49 -7.99 17.96 10.16
C LEU A 49 -7.49 16.56 9.78
N SER A 50 -6.91 16.45 8.58
CA SER A 50 -6.55 15.17 7.96
C SER A 50 -5.29 14.55 8.58
N ASP A 51 -5.48 13.61 9.51
CA ASP A 51 -4.51 12.53 9.67
C ASP A 51 -4.58 11.67 8.39
N ARG A 52 -3.44 11.38 7.73
CA ARG A 52 -3.37 10.56 6.50
C ARG A 52 -3.98 9.17 6.67
N THR A 53 -4.18 8.74 7.92
CA THR A 53 -4.82 7.46 8.26
C THR A 53 -6.35 7.53 8.40
N THR A 54 -6.95 8.73 8.42
CA THR A 54 -8.40 8.92 8.65
C THR A 54 -9.25 8.16 7.64
N TRP A 55 -8.90 8.27 6.36
CA TRP A 55 -9.63 7.61 5.26
C TRP A 55 -9.53 6.10 5.33
N ILE A 56 -8.43 5.57 5.89
CA ILE A 56 -8.26 4.12 6.11
C ILE A 56 -9.22 3.68 7.21
N PHE A 57 -9.35 4.45 8.31
CA PHE A 57 -10.32 4.13 9.35
C PHE A 57 -11.76 4.16 8.83
N GLU A 58 -12.12 5.16 8.03
CA GLU A 58 -13.44 5.24 7.38
C GLU A 58 -13.67 4.04 6.48
N ALA A 59 -12.73 3.74 5.58
CA ALA A 59 -12.82 2.59 4.68
C ALA A 59 -12.95 1.26 5.44
N LEU A 60 -12.25 1.07 6.56
CA LEU A 60 -12.32 -0.16 7.34
C LEU A 60 -13.55 -0.24 8.26
N ASN A 61 -14.17 0.88 8.59
CA ASN A 61 -15.48 0.89 9.25
C ASN A 61 -16.57 0.44 8.26
N ASP A 62 -16.53 0.94 7.02
CA ASP A 62 -17.49 0.58 5.97
C ASP A 62 -17.24 -0.82 5.39
N HIS A 63 -15.99 -1.27 5.38
CA HIS A 63 -15.57 -2.57 4.86
C HIS A 63 -14.77 -3.36 5.92
N PRO A 64 -15.45 -3.97 6.91
CA PRO A 64 -14.79 -4.64 8.03
C PRO A 64 -13.83 -5.76 7.62
N ILE A 65 -12.70 -5.86 8.33
CA ILE A 65 -11.63 -6.83 8.04
C ILE A 65 -11.36 -7.85 9.16
N LYS A 66 -12.25 -7.93 10.16
CA LYS A 66 -12.13 -8.89 11.24
C LYS A 66 -12.08 -10.32 10.71
N GLY A 67 -11.04 -11.07 11.08
CA GLY A 67 -10.83 -12.46 10.68
C GLY A 67 -10.34 -12.66 9.25
N LYS A 68 -10.01 -11.59 8.52
CA LYS A 68 -9.58 -11.63 7.12
C LYS A 68 -8.07 -11.69 6.95
N ASN A 69 -7.60 -12.30 5.86
CA ASN A 69 -6.21 -12.25 5.44
C ASN A 69 -5.98 -10.96 4.62
N VAL A 70 -5.00 -10.17 5.00
CA VAL A 70 -4.71 -8.86 4.40
C VAL A 70 -3.33 -8.86 3.77
N VAL A 71 -3.19 -8.24 2.60
CA VAL A 71 -1.89 -7.90 2.00
C VAL A 71 -1.73 -6.39 1.90
N ILE A 72 -0.55 -5.87 2.23
CA ILE A 72 -0.20 -4.45 2.17
C ILE A 72 0.99 -4.31 1.23
N PHE A 73 0.91 -3.38 0.28
CA PHE A 73 2.01 -3.08 -0.63
C PHE A 73 2.64 -1.73 -0.29
N GLY A 74 3.96 -1.70 -0.17
CA GLY A 74 4.76 -0.49 0.01
C GLY A 74 4.52 0.20 1.35
N SER A 75 4.92 -0.46 2.45
CA SER A 75 4.83 0.05 3.82
C SER A 75 6.16 -0.18 4.54
N MET A 76 6.95 0.89 4.75
CA MET A 76 8.26 0.81 5.41
C MET A 76 8.16 0.92 6.95
N GLU A 77 7.05 1.48 7.45
CA GLU A 77 6.75 1.60 8.87
C GLU A 77 5.43 0.86 9.16
N PRO A 78 5.29 0.14 10.29
CA PRO A 78 4.21 -0.82 10.49
C PRO A 78 2.85 -0.18 10.86
N VAL A 79 2.58 1.05 10.41
CA VAL A 79 1.36 1.81 10.75
C VAL A 79 0.12 1.14 10.15
N TYR A 80 0.15 0.78 8.86
CA TYR A 80 -1.01 0.17 8.19
C TYR A 80 -1.26 -1.26 8.67
N GLU A 81 -0.20 -1.96 8.99
CA GLU A 81 -0.19 -3.29 9.60
C GLU A 81 -0.89 -3.23 10.96
N MET A 82 -0.50 -2.28 11.81
CA MET A 82 -1.11 -2.10 13.13
C MET A 82 -2.56 -1.61 13.06
N ILE A 83 -2.92 -0.81 12.06
CA ILE A 83 -4.32 -0.51 11.75
C ILE A 83 -5.08 -1.80 11.45
N CYS A 84 -4.57 -2.65 10.56
CA CYS A 84 -5.26 -3.90 10.21
C CYS A 84 -5.39 -4.86 11.41
N VAL A 85 -4.34 -4.96 12.22
CA VAL A 85 -4.28 -5.73 13.46
C VAL A 85 -5.32 -5.24 14.48
N ASP A 86 -5.49 -3.92 14.65
CA ASP A 86 -6.50 -3.31 15.53
C ASP A 86 -7.93 -3.54 15.04
N TYR A 87 -8.15 -3.55 13.72
CA TYR A 87 -9.43 -3.92 13.11
C TYR A 87 -9.69 -5.43 13.08
N GLY A 88 -8.78 -6.22 13.65
CA GLY A 88 -8.98 -7.66 13.87
C GLY A 88 -8.64 -8.53 12.67
N ALA A 89 -7.78 -8.07 11.75
CA ALA A 89 -7.24 -8.92 10.69
C ALA A 89 -6.67 -10.23 11.26
N LYS A 90 -6.89 -11.35 10.57
CA LYS A 90 -6.36 -12.66 10.96
C LYS A 90 -4.85 -12.71 10.74
N SER A 91 -4.40 -12.26 9.58
CA SER A 91 -3.00 -12.14 9.19
C SER A 91 -2.81 -10.93 8.28
N VAL A 92 -1.60 -10.38 8.29
CA VAL A 92 -1.16 -9.28 7.44
C VAL A 92 0.17 -9.67 6.82
N LEU A 93 0.26 -9.61 5.49
CA LEU A 93 1.51 -9.73 4.75
C LEU A 93 1.88 -8.38 4.15
N THR A 94 3.08 -7.88 4.45
CA THR A 94 3.61 -6.66 3.84
C THR A 94 4.59 -7.01 2.74
N VAL A 95 4.31 -6.54 1.53
CA VAL A 95 5.15 -6.68 0.34
C VAL A 95 5.91 -5.37 0.15
N GLU A 96 7.24 -5.44 0.15
CA GLU A 96 8.08 -4.25 0.01
C GLU A 96 9.37 -4.55 -0.81
N TYR A 97 9.92 -3.56 -1.50
CA TYR A 97 11.26 -3.61 -2.08
C TYR A 97 12.37 -3.67 -1.01
N ASN A 98 12.22 -2.87 0.05
CA ASN A 98 13.14 -2.86 1.17
C ASN A 98 13.05 -4.13 2.02
N ALA A 99 14.14 -4.47 2.71
CA ALA A 99 14.11 -5.54 3.70
C ALA A 99 13.42 -5.02 4.98
N LEU A 100 12.45 -5.79 5.49
CA LEU A 100 11.67 -5.40 6.66
C LEU A 100 11.72 -6.50 7.72
N THR A 101 11.90 -6.09 8.97
CA THR A 101 11.71 -6.94 10.16
C THR A 101 10.64 -6.31 11.04
N PHE A 102 9.43 -6.87 11.04
CA PHE A 102 8.33 -6.46 11.90
C PHE A 102 7.96 -7.61 12.84
N GLU A 103 8.26 -7.47 14.13
CA GLU A 103 8.04 -8.55 15.10
C GLU A 103 6.62 -8.51 15.70
N HIS A 104 5.67 -9.15 15.03
CA HIS A 104 4.31 -9.30 15.55
C HIS A 104 3.64 -10.60 15.08
N ALA A 105 2.94 -11.31 15.97
CA ALA A 105 2.41 -12.66 15.72
C ALA A 105 1.45 -12.80 14.51
N ARG A 106 0.86 -11.68 14.04
CA ARG A 106 -0.04 -11.64 12.88
C ARG A 106 0.54 -10.94 11.65
N VAL A 107 1.78 -10.44 11.71
CA VAL A 107 2.41 -9.69 10.63
C VAL A 107 3.58 -10.48 10.09
N ALA A 108 3.64 -10.62 8.77
CA ALA A 108 4.78 -11.14 8.04
C ALA A 108 5.20 -10.12 6.98
N THR A 109 6.46 -10.17 6.57
CA THR A 109 7.03 -9.32 5.52
C THR A 109 7.62 -10.19 4.43
N ILE A 110 7.62 -9.71 3.19
CA ILE A 110 8.21 -10.38 2.04
C ILE A 110 8.75 -9.35 1.06
N LYS A 111 9.89 -9.65 0.42
CA LYS A 111 10.41 -8.79 -0.64
C LYS A 111 9.52 -8.87 -1.89
N ALA A 112 9.35 -7.75 -2.59
CA ALA A 112 8.50 -7.66 -3.78
C ALA A 112 8.88 -8.69 -4.87
N GLN A 113 10.19 -8.94 -5.05
CA GLN A 113 10.68 -9.96 -5.99
C GLN A 113 10.27 -11.38 -5.57
N GLU A 114 10.51 -11.75 -4.31
CA GLU A 114 10.15 -13.06 -3.77
C GLU A 114 8.62 -13.27 -3.80
N PHE A 115 7.86 -12.22 -3.49
CA PHE A 115 6.40 -12.25 -3.58
C PHE A 115 5.94 -12.57 -5.00
N ALA A 116 6.52 -11.90 -6.01
CA ALA A 116 6.17 -12.11 -7.42
C ALA A 116 6.42 -13.56 -7.88
N GLU A 117 7.52 -14.17 -7.43
CA GLU A 117 7.87 -15.57 -7.72
C GLU A 117 6.90 -16.57 -7.08
N LYS A 118 6.22 -16.19 -5.99
CA LYS A 118 5.30 -17.03 -5.22
C LYS A 118 3.83 -16.80 -5.51
N ILE A 119 3.48 -15.89 -6.43
CA ILE A 119 2.07 -15.58 -6.73
C ILE A 119 1.31 -16.84 -7.14
N GLU A 120 1.79 -17.55 -8.16
CA GLU A 120 1.08 -18.70 -8.73
C GLU A 120 0.99 -19.88 -7.76
N SER A 121 2.06 -20.14 -7.01
CA SER A 121 2.16 -21.30 -6.11
C SER A 121 1.50 -21.08 -4.74
N GLU A 122 1.52 -19.85 -4.20
CA GLU A 122 1.13 -19.59 -2.80
C GLU A 122 0.05 -18.52 -2.64
N TYR A 123 0.07 -17.46 -3.46
CA TYR A 123 -0.74 -16.25 -3.20
C TYR A 123 -1.93 -16.03 -4.14
N GLN A 124 -2.11 -16.86 -5.17
CA GLN A 124 -3.23 -16.76 -6.12
C GLN A 124 -4.58 -16.82 -5.39
N GLY A 125 -5.36 -15.75 -5.44
CA GLY A 125 -6.65 -15.64 -4.75
C GLY A 125 -6.60 -15.83 -3.24
N HIS A 126 -5.45 -15.58 -2.60
CA HIS A 126 -5.23 -15.86 -1.19
C HIS A 126 -5.84 -14.82 -0.24
N PHE A 127 -5.80 -13.55 -0.61
CA PHE A 127 -6.13 -12.44 0.29
C PHE A 127 -7.59 -12.01 0.16
N ASP A 128 -8.21 -11.65 1.29
CA ASP A 128 -9.55 -11.08 1.30
C ASP A 128 -9.52 -9.57 1.03
N VAL A 129 -8.45 -8.90 1.47
CA VAL A 129 -8.28 -7.44 1.33
C VAL A 129 -6.84 -7.11 0.96
N ALA A 130 -6.66 -6.16 0.06
CA ALA A 130 -5.38 -5.53 -0.24
C ALA A 130 -5.39 -4.05 0.17
N LEU A 131 -4.23 -3.53 0.57
CA LEU A 131 -3.99 -2.10 0.83
C LEU A 131 -2.77 -1.63 0.03
N SER A 132 -2.86 -0.46 -0.58
CA SER A 132 -1.70 0.28 -1.12
C SER A 132 -1.96 1.77 -0.98
N ILE A 133 -1.11 2.48 -0.23
CA ILE A 133 -1.34 3.87 0.16
C ILE A 133 -0.17 4.72 -0.32
N SER A 134 -0.35 5.38 -1.47
CA SER A 134 0.72 6.15 -2.15
C SER A 134 1.98 5.31 -2.37
N SER A 135 1.81 4.10 -2.90
CA SER A 135 2.92 3.18 -3.19
C SER A 135 3.06 2.92 -4.69
N PHE A 136 1.98 2.48 -5.36
CA PHE A 136 2.03 2.12 -6.79
C PHE A 136 2.31 3.30 -7.73
N ASP A 137 2.20 4.55 -7.25
CA ASP A 137 2.66 5.72 -8.00
C ASP A 137 4.17 5.73 -8.26
N HIS A 138 4.94 4.93 -7.53
CA HIS A 138 6.39 4.79 -7.67
C HIS A 138 6.80 3.64 -8.62
N ASP A 139 5.93 2.65 -8.85
CA ASP A 139 6.31 1.39 -9.48
C ASP A 139 6.76 1.56 -10.95
N GLY A 140 7.86 0.91 -11.32
CA GLY A 140 8.42 0.96 -12.67
C GLY A 140 9.21 2.22 -12.98
N LEU A 141 9.57 3.01 -11.97
CA LEU A 141 10.46 4.18 -12.12
C LEU A 141 11.92 3.86 -11.80
N GLY A 142 12.24 2.65 -11.35
CA GLY A 142 13.61 2.21 -11.10
C GLY A 142 14.20 2.66 -9.76
N ARG A 143 13.50 3.54 -9.04
CA ARG A 143 13.95 4.11 -7.76
C ARG A 143 14.32 3.06 -6.72
N TYR A 144 13.66 1.90 -6.75
CA TYR A 144 13.85 0.86 -5.76
C TYR A 144 14.64 -0.35 -6.28
N GLY A 145 15.34 -0.20 -7.42
CA GLY A 145 15.96 -1.32 -8.13
C GLY A 145 14.95 -2.19 -8.88
N ASP A 146 13.68 -1.76 -8.92
CA ASP A 146 12.66 -2.32 -9.78
C ASP A 146 13.00 -2.06 -11.27
N PRO A 147 12.58 -2.93 -12.20
CA PRO A 147 12.81 -2.66 -13.61
C PRO A 147 12.07 -1.40 -14.06
N VAL A 148 12.75 -0.50 -14.78
CA VAL A 148 12.11 0.66 -15.40
C VAL A 148 11.04 0.19 -16.39
N ARG A 149 9.78 0.43 -16.03
CA ARG A 149 8.59 0.01 -16.78
C ARG A 149 7.56 1.13 -16.73
N PRO A 150 7.27 1.79 -17.87
CA PRO A 150 6.30 2.89 -17.92
C PRO A 150 4.95 2.53 -17.29
N ASP A 151 4.51 1.28 -17.45
CA ASP A 151 3.25 0.73 -16.95
C ASP A 151 3.40 -0.12 -15.67
N GLY A 152 4.47 0.03 -14.90
CA GLY A 152 4.69 -0.69 -13.65
C GLY A 152 3.54 -0.56 -12.65
N ASP A 153 2.99 0.66 -12.52
CA ASP A 153 1.77 0.96 -11.74
C ASP A 153 0.55 0.13 -12.20
N LEU A 154 0.36 -0.04 -13.51
CA LEU A 154 -0.75 -0.82 -14.07
C LEU A 154 -0.55 -2.32 -13.90
N GLU A 155 0.70 -2.81 -13.97
CA GLU A 155 1.03 -4.19 -13.67
C GLU A 155 0.84 -4.50 -12.18
N ALA A 156 1.17 -3.57 -11.28
CA ALA A 156 0.89 -3.70 -9.85
C ALA A 156 -0.61 -3.88 -9.56
N MET A 157 -1.48 -3.12 -10.26
CA MET A 157 -2.93 -3.33 -10.19
C MET A 157 -3.36 -4.73 -10.61
N LYS A 158 -2.71 -5.34 -11.62
CA LYS A 158 -3.00 -6.71 -12.05
C LYS A 158 -2.50 -7.73 -11.03
N THR A 159 -1.34 -7.50 -10.42
CA THR A 159 -0.81 -8.31 -9.33
C THR A 159 -1.80 -8.38 -8.17
N VAL A 160 -2.33 -7.23 -7.74
CA VAL A 160 -3.37 -7.21 -6.70
C VAL A 160 -4.59 -8.02 -7.16
N ARG A 161 -5.03 -7.89 -8.42
CA ARG A 161 -6.18 -8.65 -8.93
C ARG A 161 -5.95 -10.17 -8.91
N ALA A 162 -4.72 -10.63 -9.12
CA ALA A 162 -4.37 -12.04 -9.08
C ALA A 162 -4.38 -12.61 -7.66
N VAL A 163 -3.91 -11.83 -6.67
CA VAL A 163 -3.71 -12.32 -5.30
C VAL A 163 -4.91 -12.12 -4.38
N ILE A 164 -5.85 -11.24 -4.75
CA ILE A 164 -7.11 -11.10 -4.00
C ILE A 164 -8.16 -12.11 -4.47
N LYS A 165 -9.03 -12.55 -3.55
CA LYS A 165 -10.22 -13.34 -3.86
C LYS A 165 -11.14 -12.59 -4.84
N PRO A 166 -11.98 -13.29 -5.63
CA PRO A 166 -12.94 -12.64 -6.54
C PRO A 166 -13.87 -11.62 -5.86
N THR A 167 -14.22 -11.83 -4.60
CA THR A 167 -15.04 -10.92 -3.77
C THR A 167 -14.21 -10.00 -2.87
N GLY A 168 -12.89 -10.06 -3.01
CA GLY A 168 -11.95 -9.29 -2.21
C GLY A 168 -12.06 -7.79 -2.46
N LYS A 169 -11.55 -7.00 -1.52
CA LYS A 169 -11.56 -5.54 -1.59
C LYS A 169 -10.14 -5.01 -1.71
N PHE A 170 -9.99 -3.89 -2.42
CA PHE A 170 -8.72 -3.20 -2.52
C PHE A 170 -8.92 -1.76 -2.03
N ILE A 171 -8.22 -1.39 -0.97
CA ILE A 171 -8.15 -0.02 -0.46
C ILE A 171 -6.89 0.60 -1.06
N PHE A 172 -7.08 1.65 -1.85
CA PHE A 172 -6.06 2.17 -2.75
C PHE A 172 -6.07 3.70 -2.72
N SER A 173 -4.89 4.31 -2.68
CA SER A 173 -4.74 5.75 -2.89
C SER A 173 -3.51 6.07 -3.72
N VAL A 174 -3.64 7.12 -4.53
CA VAL A 174 -2.58 7.70 -5.35
C VAL A 174 -2.74 9.22 -5.39
N PRO A 175 -1.66 9.98 -5.64
CA PRO A 175 -1.77 11.42 -5.81
C PRO A 175 -2.54 11.76 -7.09
N VAL A 176 -3.61 12.55 -6.93
CA VAL A 176 -4.48 12.99 -8.04
C VAL A 176 -4.21 14.45 -8.37
N GLY A 177 -4.17 14.79 -9.67
CA GLY A 177 -3.93 16.13 -10.16
C GLY A 177 -3.67 16.14 -11.67
N PRO A 178 -3.01 17.16 -12.25
CA PRO A 178 -2.60 17.10 -13.64
C PRO A 178 -1.64 15.92 -13.87
N ASP A 179 -1.89 15.10 -14.89
CA ASP A 179 -1.05 13.94 -15.20
C ASP A 179 0.42 14.37 -15.31
N VAL A 180 1.31 13.73 -14.55
CA VAL A 180 2.77 13.91 -14.69
C VAL A 180 3.51 12.68 -14.21
N VAL A 181 4.63 12.40 -14.84
CA VAL A 181 5.67 11.52 -14.29
C VAL A 181 6.76 12.43 -13.73
N ALA A 182 6.88 12.51 -12.41
CA ALA A 182 8.02 13.14 -11.76
C ALA A 182 9.14 12.09 -11.71
N TRP A 183 9.95 12.01 -12.76
CA TRP A 183 10.98 10.99 -12.93
C TRP A 183 12.17 11.24 -11.99
N ASN A 184 12.67 10.27 -11.21
CA ASN A 184 12.26 8.86 -10.99
C ASN A 184 11.44 8.68 -9.69
N LEU A 185 10.86 9.76 -9.18
CA LEU A 185 10.20 9.82 -7.89
C LEU A 185 8.80 9.17 -7.88
N HIS A 186 7.83 9.69 -8.63
CA HIS A 186 6.44 9.23 -8.58
C HIS A 186 5.61 9.67 -9.80
N ARG A 187 4.37 9.18 -9.90
CA ARG A 187 3.36 9.63 -10.86
C ARG A 187 2.21 10.35 -10.16
N ARG A 188 1.72 11.45 -10.75
CA ARG A 188 0.44 12.08 -10.38
C ARG A 188 -0.59 11.75 -11.46
N TYR A 189 -1.78 11.34 -11.04
CA TYR A 189 -2.80 10.78 -11.91
C TYR A 189 -3.87 11.82 -12.22
N GLY A 190 -4.05 12.11 -13.51
CA GLY A 190 -5.04 13.04 -14.02
C GLY A 190 -5.97 12.39 -15.03
N ARG A 191 -6.51 13.23 -15.92
CA ARG A 191 -7.53 12.82 -16.90
C ARG A 191 -7.09 11.67 -17.81
N LEU A 192 -5.79 11.49 -18.04
CA LEU A 192 -5.25 10.46 -18.93
C LEU A 192 -4.97 9.15 -18.19
N ARG A 193 -4.24 9.19 -17.07
CA ARG A 193 -3.75 7.97 -16.40
C ARG A 193 -4.65 7.48 -15.28
N LEU A 194 -5.42 8.36 -14.62
CA LEU A 194 -6.34 7.94 -13.56
C LEU A 194 -7.39 6.92 -14.06
N PRO A 195 -8.04 7.10 -15.24
CA PRO A 195 -8.95 6.08 -15.76
C PRO A 195 -8.25 4.75 -16.08
N MET A 196 -6.96 4.77 -16.42
CA MET A 196 -6.19 3.56 -16.76
C MET A 196 -5.93 2.72 -15.52
N ILE A 197 -5.45 3.33 -14.43
CA ILE A 197 -5.11 2.60 -13.20
C ILE A 197 -6.36 2.05 -12.52
N LEU A 198 -7.49 2.76 -12.60
CA LEU A 198 -8.76 2.31 -12.03
C LEU A 198 -9.47 1.23 -12.87
N LYS A 199 -9.10 1.04 -14.15
CA LYS A 199 -9.83 0.19 -15.11
C LYS A 199 -9.99 -1.28 -14.67
N VAL A 200 -9.05 -1.80 -13.89
CA VAL A 200 -9.04 -3.20 -13.42
C VAL A 200 -10.11 -3.46 -12.35
N TYR A 201 -10.63 -2.40 -11.72
CA TYR A 201 -11.51 -2.50 -10.56
C TYR A 201 -12.84 -1.79 -10.77
N THR A 202 -13.87 -2.25 -10.04
CA THR A 202 -15.12 -1.50 -9.89
C THR A 202 -15.03 -0.67 -8.62
N GLN A 203 -15.15 0.64 -8.75
CA GLN A 203 -15.12 1.56 -7.61
C GLN A 203 -16.36 1.36 -6.72
N ALA A 204 -16.15 1.18 -5.42
CA ALA A 204 -17.23 1.05 -4.44
C ALA A 204 -17.51 2.38 -3.72
N HIS A 205 -16.46 3.06 -3.24
CA HIS A 205 -16.52 4.33 -2.52
C HIS A 205 -15.30 5.18 -2.90
N ALA A 206 -15.39 6.50 -2.76
CA ALA A 206 -14.27 7.42 -2.75
C ALA A 206 -14.38 8.30 -1.51
N TYR A 207 -13.25 8.52 -0.84
CA TYR A 207 -13.11 9.29 0.39
C TYR A 207 -12.27 10.52 0.10
#